data_AF-A0A455BM31-F1
#
_entry.id   AF-A0A455BM31-F1
#
_cell.length_a   1.000
_cell.length_b   1.000
_cell.length_c   1.000
_cell.angle_alpha   90.00
_cell.angle_beta   90.00
_cell.angle_gamma   90.00
#
_symmetry.space_group_name_H-M   'P 1'
#
loop_
_entity.id
_entity.type
_entity.pdbx_description
1 polymer ?
#
loop_
_entity_poly.entity_id
_entity_poly.type
_entity_poly.pdbx_seq_one_letter_code
_entity_poly.pdbx_strand_id
1 'polypeptide(L)'
;MEFVKCLGHPEEFYNLLRFQMGGRQKVIPKMDQDSLSSSLKTCYKYLNQTSRSFAAVIQALDGEMRHAVCIFYLVLRALDTLEDDMTISVERKVPLLHNFHSYLYEPDWRFTESKEKDRQVLEDFPTVAGLAGRGRAHEWWGGRQLARVPGGKCKTSSLRAV
;
A
#
# COMPACT_ATOMS: atom_id res chain seq x y z
N MET A 1 15.03 1.17 32.30
CA MET A 1 15.04 0.36 33.55
C MET A 1 13.90 -0.66 33.51
N GLU A 2 13.94 -1.61 32.57
CA GLU A 2 12.90 -2.66 32.38
C GLU A 2 13.53 -4.07 32.39
N PHE A 3 14.79 -4.19 31.95
CA PHE A 3 15.51 -5.47 31.87
C PHE A 3 15.80 -6.17 33.22
N VAL A 4 15.87 -5.41 34.32
CA VAL A 4 16.23 -5.96 35.65
C VAL A 4 15.07 -6.66 36.36
N LYS A 5 13.82 -6.38 35.99
CA LYS A 5 12.64 -7.08 36.54
C LYS A 5 12.35 -8.41 35.83
N CYS A 6 12.77 -8.58 34.58
CA CYS A 6 12.59 -9.84 33.83
C CYS A 6 13.51 -10.99 34.28
N LEU A 7 14.48 -10.74 35.19
CA LEU A 7 15.35 -11.78 35.74
C LEU A 7 14.66 -12.65 36.81
N GLY A 8 13.46 -12.26 37.30
CA GLY A 8 12.71 -13.02 38.30
C GLY A 8 11.96 -14.25 37.76
N HIS A 9 11.80 -14.36 36.43
CA HIS A 9 11.08 -15.43 35.76
C HIS A 9 11.89 -15.95 34.57
N PRO A 10 12.92 -16.78 34.81
CA PRO A 10 13.77 -17.33 33.76
C PRO A 10 12.96 -18.15 32.74
N GLU A 11 11.83 -18.75 33.12
CA GLU A 11 10.93 -19.41 32.17
C GLU A 11 10.31 -18.43 31.15
N GLU A 12 9.90 -17.23 31.57
CA GLU A 12 9.30 -16.23 30.69
C GLU A 12 10.35 -15.64 29.75
N PHE A 13 11.55 -15.36 30.27
CA PHE A 13 12.66 -14.89 29.45
C PHE A 13 13.11 -15.93 28.42
N TYR A 14 13.20 -17.21 28.82
CA TYR A 14 13.49 -18.31 27.90
C TYR A 14 12.40 -18.49 26.86
N ASN A 15 11.12 -18.38 27.23
CA ASN A 15 10.00 -18.44 26.29
C ASN A 15 9.98 -17.25 25.33
N LEU A 16 10.31 -16.04 25.80
CA LEU A 16 10.48 -14.86 24.95
C LEU A 16 11.65 -15.02 23.98
N LEU A 17 12.81 -15.48 24.47
CA LEU A 17 13.97 -15.76 23.61
C LEU A 17 13.66 -16.86 22.60
N ARG A 18 12.98 -17.94 23.01
CA ARG A 18 12.58 -19.05 22.15
C ARG A 18 11.58 -18.60 21.10
N PHE A 19 10.63 -17.73 21.45
CA PHE A 19 9.70 -17.14 20.49
C PHE A 19 10.40 -16.18 19.52
N GLN A 20 11.32 -15.36 20.04
CA GLN A 20 12.11 -14.41 19.25
C GLN A 20 13.10 -15.11 18.30
N MET A 21 13.71 -16.22 18.72
CA MET A 21 14.68 -16.99 17.93
C MET A 21 14.06 -18.09 17.05
N GLY A 22 12.89 -18.63 17.41
CA GLY A 22 12.31 -19.81 16.75
C GLY A 22 10.84 -19.72 16.34
N GLY A 23 10.07 -18.76 16.85
CA GLY A 23 8.63 -18.65 16.61
C GLY A 23 8.27 -17.86 15.35
N ARG A 24 9.02 -16.80 15.05
CA ARG A 24 8.72 -15.90 13.92
C ARG A 24 8.91 -16.53 12.54
N GLN A 25 9.89 -17.43 12.41
CA GLN A 25 10.25 -18.03 11.12
C GLN A 25 9.43 -19.27 10.75
N LYS A 26 8.81 -19.96 11.71
CA LYS A 26 8.24 -21.30 11.50
C LYS A 26 6.80 -21.32 10.98
N VAL A 27 6.09 -20.19 11.03
CA VAL A 27 4.65 -20.10 10.71
C VAL A 27 4.39 -19.39 9.39
N ILE A 28 5.37 -18.66 8.84
CA ILE A 28 5.19 -17.94 7.57
C ILE A 28 5.69 -18.84 6.43
N PRO A 29 4.82 -19.23 5.48
CA PRO A 29 5.25 -19.98 4.31
C PRO A 29 6.34 -19.20 3.58
N LYS A 30 7.51 -19.82 3.37
CA LYS A 30 8.60 -19.19 2.60
C LYS A 30 8.08 -18.87 1.21
N MET A 31 7.96 -17.58 0.92
CA MET A 31 7.59 -17.11 -0.40
C MET A 31 8.81 -17.20 -1.31
N ASP A 32 8.66 -17.87 -2.45
CA ASP A 32 9.72 -17.94 -3.46
C ASP A 32 9.82 -16.58 -4.16
N GLN A 33 10.68 -15.71 -3.64
CA GLN A 33 10.90 -14.37 -4.16
C GLN A 33 11.38 -14.40 -5.61
N ASP A 34 12.07 -15.45 -6.06
CA ASP A 34 12.64 -15.47 -7.41
C ASP A 34 11.58 -15.62 -8.50
N SER A 35 10.43 -16.21 -8.15
CA SER A 35 9.26 -16.35 -9.05
C SER A 35 8.44 -15.06 -9.21
N LEU A 36 8.65 -14.04 -8.37
CA LEU A 36 7.80 -12.85 -8.32
C LEU A 36 8.21 -11.78 -9.33
N SER A 37 7.22 -11.09 -9.90
CA SER A 37 7.46 -9.91 -10.74
C SER A 37 8.13 -8.79 -9.94
N SER A 38 8.96 -7.99 -10.62
CA SER A 38 9.67 -6.85 -9.99
C SER A 38 8.71 -5.91 -9.26
N SER A 39 7.57 -5.59 -9.87
CA SER A 39 6.52 -4.75 -9.28
C SER A 39 5.95 -5.33 -7.98
N LEU A 40 5.74 -6.65 -7.93
CA LEU A 40 5.18 -7.30 -6.75
C LEU A 40 6.20 -7.36 -5.59
N LYS A 41 7.49 -7.54 -5.91
CA LYS A 41 8.58 -7.40 -4.93
C LYS A 41 8.58 -6.01 -4.31
N THR A 42 8.43 -4.96 -5.13
CA THR A 42 8.31 -3.58 -4.67
C THR A 42 7.09 -3.38 -3.77
N CYS A 43 5.94 -3.95 -4.13
CA CYS A 43 4.74 -3.90 -3.29
C CYS A 43 4.98 -4.53 -1.91
N TYR A 44 5.60 -5.71 -1.84
CA TYR A 44 5.95 -6.32 -0.55
C TYR A 44 6.97 -5.49 0.24
N LYS A 45 7.89 -4.79 -0.43
CA LYS A 45 8.78 -3.84 0.23
C LYS A 45 7.99 -2.70 0.88
N TYR A 46 7.06 -2.09 0.15
CA TYR A 46 6.18 -1.04 0.69
C TYR A 46 5.30 -1.55 1.82
N LEU A 47 4.78 -2.77 1.72
CA LEU A 47 4.00 -3.38 2.78
C LEU A 47 4.79 -3.48 4.09
N ASN A 48 6.04 -3.96 4.02
CA ASN A 48 6.90 -4.08 5.18
C ASN A 48 7.33 -2.71 5.77
N GLN A 49 7.43 -1.68 4.94
CA GLN A 49 7.77 -0.31 5.37
C GLN A 49 6.59 0.39 6.07
N THR A 50 5.39 0.22 5.53
CA THR A 50 4.16 0.90 5.99
C THR A 50 3.53 0.22 7.22
N SER A 51 3.63 -1.10 7.36
CA SER A 51 3.18 -1.81 8.57
C SER A 51 3.88 -3.14 8.81
N ARG A 52 4.83 -3.16 9.75
CA ARG A 52 5.61 -4.35 10.11
C ARG A 52 4.77 -5.49 10.69
N SER A 53 3.75 -5.17 11.48
CA SER A 53 2.89 -6.18 12.11
C SER A 53 1.90 -6.76 11.11
N PHE A 54 1.25 -5.91 10.32
CA PHE A 54 0.27 -6.36 9.34
C PHE A 54 0.92 -7.07 8.15
N ALA A 55 2.13 -6.65 7.75
CA ALA A 55 2.91 -7.35 6.73
C ALA A 55 3.16 -8.82 7.06
N ALA A 56 3.39 -9.15 8.34
CA ALA A 56 3.58 -10.54 8.76
C ALA A 56 2.29 -11.36 8.65
N VAL A 57 1.13 -10.75 8.98
CA VAL A 57 -0.19 -11.38 8.84
C VAL A 57 -0.52 -11.62 7.38
N ILE A 58 -0.30 -10.63 6.52
CA ILE A 58 -0.54 -10.77 5.07
C ILE A 58 0.38 -11.85 4.51
N GLN A 59 1.67 -11.85 4.84
CA GLN A 59 2.62 -12.86 4.37
C GLN A 59 2.33 -14.29 4.87
N ALA A 60 1.52 -14.43 5.94
CA ALA A 60 1.07 -15.73 6.41
C ALA A 60 -0.15 -16.28 5.62
N LEU A 61 -0.82 -15.45 4.81
CA LEU A 61 -1.94 -15.90 3.96
C LEU A 61 -1.43 -16.79 2.82
N ASP A 62 -2.25 -17.74 2.38
CA ASP A 62 -1.87 -18.70 1.34
C ASP A 62 -2.21 -18.21 -0.08
N GLY A 63 -1.39 -18.64 -1.05
CA GLY A 63 -1.67 -18.55 -2.48
C GLY A 63 -1.94 -17.14 -3.02
N GLU A 64 -2.84 -17.05 -3.99
CA GLU A 64 -3.17 -15.79 -4.69
C GLU A 64 -3.82 -14.74 -3.79
N MET A 65 -4.52 -15.17 -2.72
CA MET A 65 -5.18 -14.26 -1.78
C MET A 65 -4.18 -13.31 -1.11
N ARG A 66 -2.96 -13.79 -0.83
CA ARG A 66 -1.87 -12.97 -0.28
C ARG A 66 -1.60 -11.73 -1.14
N HIS A 67 -1.51 -11.92 -2.46
CA HIS A 67 -1.21 -10.85 -3.39
C HIS A 67 -2.36 -9.84 -3.48
N ALA A 68 -3.60 -10.34 -3.53
CA ALA A 68 -4.80 -9.50 -3.55
C ALA A 68 -4.89 -8.61 -2.30
N VAL A 69 -4.68 -9.19 -1.11
CA VAL A 69 -4.71 -8.44 0.17
C VAL A 69 -3.54 -7.46 0.27
N CYS A 70 -2.35 -7.83 -0.20
CA CYS A 70 -1.19 -6.94 -0.25
C CYS A 70 -1.47 -5.67 -1.08
N ILE A 71 -1.99 -5.84 -2.30
CA ILE A 71 -2.32 -4.72 -3.19
C ILE A 71 -3.46 -3.88 -2.59
N PHE A 72 -4.52 -4.51 -2.11
CA PHE A 72 -5.66 -3.82 -1.51
C PHE A 72 -5.22 -2.96 -0.31
N TYR A 73 -4.36 -3.49 0.54
CA TYR A 73 -3.81 -2.74 1.66
C TYR A 73 -2.99 -1.53 1.22
N LEU A 74 -2.13 -1.66 0.20
CA LEU A 74 -1.33 -0.53 -0.29
C LEU A 74 -2.19 0.56 -0.93
N VAL A 75 -3.25 0.18 -1.64
CA VAL A 75 -4.24 1.14 -2.19
C VAL A 75 -4.91 1.92 -1.06
N LEU A 76 -5.37 1.23 -0.01
CA LEU A 76 -5.96 1.91 1.15
C LEU A 76 -4.94 2.77 1.89
N ARG A 77 -3.68 2.33 2.03
CA ARG A 77 -2.62 3.13 2.65
C ARG A 77 -2.32 4.39 1.85
N ALA A 78 -2.36 4.33 0.52
CA ALA A 78 -2.21 5.52 -0.32
C ALA A 78 -3.38 6.49 -0.10
N LEU A 79 -4.62 6.00 0.00
CA LEU A 79 -5.79 6.83 0.32
C LEU A 79 -5.68 7.49 1.70
N ASP A 80 -5.33 6.71 2.72
CA ASP A 80 -5.08 7.13 4.11
C ASP A 80 -4.01 8.23 4.15
N THR A 81 -2.94 8.08 3.38
CA THR A 81 -1.87 9.09 3.28
C THR A 81 -2.37 10.41 2.68
N LEU A 82 -3.32 10.39 1.74
CA LEU A 82 -3.93 11.63 1.20
C LEU A 82 -4.91 12.26 2.20
N GLU A 83 -5.65 11.44 2.93
CA GLU A 83 -6.59 11.89 3.95
C GLU A 83 -5.85 12.56 5.12
N ASP A 84 -4.81 11.91 5.63
CA ASP A 84 -4.00 12.35 6.78
C ASP A 84 -3.12 13.57 6.49
N ASP A 85 -2.74 13.81 5.23
CA ASP A 85 -1.83 14.90 4.89
C ASP A 85 -2.47 16.28 5.11
N MET A 86 -2.11 16.94 6.20
CA MET A 86 -2.63 18.26 6.58
C MET A 86 -2.03 19.41 5.75
N THR A 87 -1.06 19.14 4.87
CA THR A 87 -0.41 20.15 4.03
C THR A 87 -1.19 20.41 2.73
N ILE A 88 -2.06 19.48 2.35
CA ILE A 88 -2.94 19.61 1.18
C ILE A 88 -4.20 20.39 1.60
N SER A 89 -4.51 21.47 0.87
CA SER A 89 -5.73 22.23 1.13
C SER A 89 -6.99 21.37 0.90
N VAL A 90 -8.04 21.63 1.68
CA VAL A 90 -9.30 20.89 1.60
C VAL A 90 -9.88 20.92 0.17
N GLU A 91 -9.78 22.07 -0.50
CA GLU A 91 -10.22 22.28 -1.88
C GLU A 91 -9.58 21.33 -2.89
N ARG A 92 -8.32 20.93 -2.65
CA ARG A 92 -7.60 19.95 -3.48
C ARG A 92 -7.80 18.52 -2.97
N LYS A 93 -7.90 18.34 -1.65
CA LYS A 93 -8.05 17.03 -1.01
C LYS A 93 -9.39 16.39 -1.39
N VAL A 94 -10.50 17.14 -1.32
CA VAL A 94 -11.85 16.63 -1.63
C VAL A 94 -11.92 15.97 -3.03
N PRO A 95 -11.51 16.62 -4.14
CA PRO A 95 -11.56 15.98 -5.45
C PRO A 95 -10.56 14.82 -5.58
N LEU A 96 -9.40 14.86 -4.91
CA LEU A 96 -8.46 13.74 -4.91
C LEU A 96 -9.07 12.48 -4.28
N LEU A 97 -9.70 12.62 -3.11
CA LEU A 97 -10.35 11.50 -2.41
C LEU A 97 -11.55 10.98 -3.19
N HIS A 98 -12.39 11.86 -3.75
CA HIS A 98 -13.55 11.46 -4.56
C HIS A 98 -13.15 10.70 -5.83
N ASN A 99 -12.07 11.12 -6.50
CA ASN A 99 -11.63 10.50 -7.76
C ASN A 99 -10.59 9.40 -7.56
N PHE A 100 -10.20 9.08 -6.33
CA PHE A 100 -9.13 8.13 -6.06
C PHE A 100 -9.35 6.75 -6.69
N HIS A 101 -10.59 6.27 -6.68
CA HIS A 101 -10.95 5.00 -7.31
C HIS A 101 -10.72 5.00 -8.83
N SER A 102 -10.82 6.16 -9.50
CA SER A 102 -10.58 6.31 -10.93
C SER A 102 -9.10 6.19 -11.26
N TYR A 103 -8.23 6.68 -10.36
CA TYR A 103 -6.77 6.62 -10.53
C TYR A 103 -6.21 5.21 -10.51
N LEU A 104 -6.93 4.23 -9.95
CA LEU A 104 -6.58 2.81 -10.07
C LEU A 104 -6.54 2.32 -11.53
N TYR A 105 -7.27 2.99 -12.42
CA TYR A 105 -7.31 2.67 -13.85
C TYR A 105 -6.41 3.60 -14.69
N GLU A 106 -5.73 4.57 -14.06
CA GLU A 106 -4.80 5.48 -14.71
C GLU A 106 -3.36 5.01 -14.47
N PRO A 107 -2.69 4.40 -15.47
CA PRO A 107 -1.42 3.72 -15.27
C PRO A 107 -0.27 4.65 -14.89
N ASP A 108 -0.36 5.94 -15.21
CA ASP A 108 0.69 6.94 -14.99
C ASP A 108 0.39 7.88 -13.81
N TRP A 109 -0.72 7.65 -13.11
CA TRP A 109 -1.12 8.52 -12.01
C TRP A 109 -0.20 8.34 -10.80
N ARG A 110 0.30 9.46 -10.28
CA ARG A 110 1.15 9.54 -9.09
C ARG A 110 0.97 10.89 -8.41
N PHE A 111 1.25 10.94 -7.11
CA PHE A 111 1.15 12.15 -6.32
C PHE A 111 2.44 12.40 -5.54
N THR A 112 3.15 13.48 -5.86
CA THR A 112 4.48 13.81 -5.32
C THR A 112 4.48 14.96 -4.32
N GLU A 113 3.33 15.54 -4.03
CA GLU A 113 3.22 16.73 -3.18
C GLU A 113 3.02 16.38 -1.70
N SER A 114 2.83 15.10 -1.37
CA SER A 114 2.61 14.67 0.01
C SER A 114 3.88 14.79 0.86
N LYS A 115 3.73 15.19 2.12
CA LYS A 115 4.81 15.25 3.11
C LYS A 115 4.74 14.14 4.15
N GLU A 116 3.79 13.23 4.01
CA GLU A 116 3.60 12.13 4.94
C GLU A 116 4.72 11.10 4.89
N LYS A 117 4.85 10.34 5.98
CA LYS A 117 5.88 9.29 6.13
C LYS A 117 5.80 8.25 5.01
N ASP A 118 4.59 7.86 4.64
CA ASP A 118 4.32 6.80 3.69
C ASP A 118 4.13 7.34 2.25
N ARG A 119 4.48 8.61 1.96
CA ARG A 119 4.35 9.24 0.64
C ARG A 119 4.92 8.45 -0.54
N GLN A 120 5.88 7.56 -0.28
CA GLN A 120 6.44 6.70 -1.32
C GLN A 120 5.38 5.84 -2.02
N VAL A 121 4.30 5.42 -1.33
CA VAL A 121 3.21 4.66 -1.96
C VAL A 121 2.38 5.51 -2.94
N LEU A 122 2.37 6.84 -2.76
CA LEU A 122 1.72 7.79 -3.66
C LEU A 122 2.63 8.19 -4.83
N GLU A 123 3.93 8.30 -4.59
CA GLU A 123 4.92 8.63 -5.62
C GLU A 123 5.10 7.49 -6.64
N ASP A 124 5.11 6.24 -6.17
CA ASP A 124 5.18 5.02 -7.00
C ASP A 124 3.83 4.29 -7.10
N PHE A 125 2.72 5.03 -7.03
CA PHE A 125 1.39 4.47 -7.21
C PHE A 125 1.18 3.71 -8.54
N PRO A 126 1.82 4.08 -9.68
CA PRO A 126 1.75 3.31 -10.92
C PRO A 126 2.10 1.83 -10.77
N THR A 127 3.07 1.52 -9.89
CA THR A 127 3.49 0.14 -9.63
C THR A 127 2.39 -0.66 -8.92
N VAL A 128 1.67 -0.04 -7.98
CA VAL A 128 0.57 -0.64 -7.22
C VAL A 128 -0.68 -0.75 -8.10
N ALA A 129 -1.09 0.35 -8.73
CA ALA A 129 -2.25 0.42 -9.62
C ALA A 129 -2.08 -0.49 -10.85
N GLY A 130 -0.87 -0.56 -11.40
CA GLY A 130 -0.56 -1.44 -12.53
C GLY A 130 -0.75 -2.92 -12.23
N LEU A 131 -0.55 -3.36 -10.98
CA LEU A 131 -0.86 -4.73 -10.55
C LEU A 131 -2.34 -4.91 -10.24
N ALA A 132 -3.00 -3.91 -9.65
CA ALA A 132 -4.44 -3.92 -9.43
C ALA A 132 -5.23 -4.02 -10.76
N GLY A 133 -4.82 -3.26 -11.78
CA GLY A 133 -5.46 -3.24 -13.10
C GLY A 133 -5.12 -4.43 -13.99
N ARG A 134 -3.92 -5.01 -13.88
CA ARG A 134 -3.54 -6.23 -14.64
C ARG A 134 -4.05 -7.51 -14.02
N GLY A 135 -4.20 -7.55 -12.70
CA GLY A 135 -4.66 -8.72 -11.97
C GLY A 135 -6.18 -8.82 -11.98
N ARG A 136 -6.78 -9.27 -13.10
CA ARG A 136 -8.16 -9.78 -13.14
C ARG A 136 -9.18 -8.91 -12.36
N ALA A 137 -9.05 -7.59 -12.35
CA ALA A 137 -9.94 -6.72 -11.55
C ALA A 137 -11.42 -6.94 -11.90
N HIS A 138 -11.69 -7.34 -13.15
CA HIS A 138 -13.00 -7.74 -13.66
C HIS A 138 -13.59 -9.01 -13.00
N GLU A 139 -12.76 -9.86 -12.40
CA GLU A 139 -13.13 -11.11 -11.70
C GLU A 139 -13.27 -10.90 -10.18
N TRP A 140 -12.51 -9.97 -9.60
CA TRP A 140 -12.52 -9.68 -8.15
C TRP A 140 -13.52 -8.59 -7.74
N TRP A 141 -13.68 -7.56 -8.57
CA TRP A 141 -14.60 -6.45 -8.34
C TRP A 141 -15.74 -6.58 -9.33
N GLY A 142 -16.79 -7.28 -8.91
CA GLY A 142 -17.98 -7.62 -9.71
C GLY A 142 -18.32 -6.56 -10.75
N GLY A 143 -18.19 -6.96 -12.02
CA GLY A 143 -18.21 -6.10 -13.19
C GLY A 143 -19.32 -5.04 -13.16
N ARG A 144 -18.91 -3.78 -13.09
CA ARG A 144 -19.59 -2.66 -13.73
C ARG A 144 -18.52 -1.74 -14.28
N GLN A 145 -18.33 -1.82 -15.58
CA GLN A 145 -17.56 -0.88 -16.37
C GLN A 145 -18.19 0.51 -16.20
N LEU A 146 -17.68 1.31 -15.25
CA LEU A 146 -17.98 2.73 -15.21
C LEU A 146 -17.34 3.35 -16.44
N ALA A 147 -18.20 3.78 -17.35
CA ALA A 147 -17.83 4.34 -18.63
C ALA A 147 -16.78 5.44 -18.46
N ARG A 148 -15.70 5.31 -19.23
CA ARG A 148 -14.67 6.32 -19.46
C ARG A 148 -15.34 7.66 -19.80
N VAL A 149 -15.30 8.64 -18.89
CA VAL A 149 -15.67 10.03 -19.22
C VAL A 149 -14.49 10.62 -19.99
N PRO A 150 -14.62 10.96 -21.29
CA PRO A 150 -13.53 11.53 -22.04
C PRO A 150 -13.53 13.05 -21.85
N GLY A 151 -12.43 13.59 -21.34
CA GLY A 151 -12.03 14.97 -21.64
C GLY A 151 -12.04 15.95 -20.49
N GLY A 152 -10.89 16.09 -19.84
CA GLY A 152 -10.48 17.31 -19.14
C GLY A 152 -9.17 17.80 -19.72
N LYS A 153 -9.19 18.40 -20.93
CA LYS A 153 -8.02 19.11 -21.45
C LYS A 153 -7.83 20.38 -20.60
N CYS A 154 -6.79 20.42 -19.80
CA CYS A 154 -6.29 21.64 -19.20
C CYS A 154 -5.71 22.51 -20.33
N LYS A 155 -6.53 23.41 -20.89
CA LYS A 155 -6.04 24.46 -21.79
C LYS A 155 -5.48 25.59 -20.93
N THR A 156 -4.16 25.70 -20.92
CA THR A 156 -3.49 26.95 -20.62
C THR A 156 -3.76 27.91 -21.79
N SER A 157 -4.67 28.87 -21.59
CA SER A 157 -4.79 30.02 -22.48
C SER A 157 -4.58 31.29 -21.67
N SER A 158 -3.31 31.70 -21.68
CA SER A 158 -2.88 33.08 -21.56
C SER A 158 -3.66 33.96 -22.55
N LEU A 159 -4.22 35.08 -22.08
CA LEU A 159 -4.63 36.28 -22.84
C LEU A 159 -4.90 37.36 -21.78
N ARG A 160 -3.88 38.13 -21.39
CA ARG A 160 -3.59 39.52 -21.82
C ARG A 160 -4.80 40.46 -21.76
N ALA A 161 -4.67 41.42 -20.86
CA ALA A 161 -5.32 42.72 -20.87
C ALA A 161 -5.15 43.42 -22.23
N VAL A 162 -6.23 44.01 -22.75
CA VAL A 162 -6.52 45.44 -22.91
C VAL A 162 -7.96 45.55 -23.37
#